data_AF-A0A936EP89-F1
#
_entry.id   AF-A0A936EP89-F1
#
_cell.length_a   1.000
_cell.length_b   1.000
_cell.length_c   1.000
_cell.angle_alpha   90.00
_cell.angle_beta   90.00
_cell.angle_gamma   90.00
#
_symmetry.space_group_name_H-M   'P 1'
#
loop_
_entity.id
_entity.type
_entity.pdbx_description
1 polymer ?
#
loop_
_entity_poly.entity_id
_entity_poly.type
_entity_poly.pdbx_seq_one_letter_code
_entity_poly.pdbx_strand_id
1 'polypeptide(L)' 'MEDETREFLVRILNTVAIVLLWMMANVFIGIYKGYAFYEVKPGWTNYVYYAFLVISFIFLVIHLKRKWKL' A
#
# COMPACT_ATOMS: atom_id res chain seq x y z
N MET A 1 30.03 -11.86 -4.69
CA MET A 1 29.04 -12.82 -4.15
C MET A 1 28.37 -12.30 -2.87
N GLU A 2 29.11 -11.75 -1.90
CA GLU A 2 28.50 -11.19 -0.66
C GLU A 2 27.68 -9.91 -0.91
N ASP A 3 28.20 -8.95 -1.69
CA ASP A 3 27.51 -7.67 -1.92
C ASP A 3 26.24 -7.80 -2.76
N GLU A 4 26.24 -8.58 -3.84
CA GLU A 4 25.03 -8.82 -4.66
C GLU A 4 23.91 -9.50 -3.87
N THR A 5 24.25 -10.47 -3.02
CA THR A 5 23.27 -11.17 -2.18
C THR A 5 22.67 -10.21 -1.17
N ARG A 6 23.50 -9.37 -0.55
CA ARG A 6 23.06 -8.34 0.40
C ARG A 6 22.15 -7.31 -0.27
N GLU A 7 22.51 -6.81 -1.45
CA GLU A 7 21.68 -5.87 -2.21
C GLU A 7 20.31 -6.46 -2.57
N PHE A 8 20.29 -7.74 -2.96
CA PHE A 8 19.05 -8.45 -3.26
C PHE A 8 18.14 -8.56 -2.03
N LEU A 9 18.68 -8.97 -0.88
CA LEU A 9 17.94 -9.06 0.38
C LEU A 9 17.41 -7.70 0.84
N VAL A 10 18.22 -6.64 0.72
CA VAL A 10 17.81 -5.26 1.03
C VAL A 10 16.70 -4.80 0.10
N ARG A 11 16.73 -5.18 -1.19
CA ARG A 11 15.64 -4.86 -2.13
C ARG A 11 14.33 -5.52 -1.72
N ILE A 12 14.36 -6.80 -1.35
CA ILE A 12 13.21 -7.55 -0.82
C ILE A 12 12.69 -6.88 0.45
N LEU A 13 13.56 -6.65 1.43
CA LEU A 13 13.19 -6.07 2.73
C LEU A 13 12.49 -4.72 2.54
N ASN A 14 13.06 -3.86 1.70
CA ASN A 14 12.45 -2.56 1.38
C ASN A 14 11.10 -2.72 0.63
N THR A 15 10.91 -3.78 -0.16
CA THR A 15 9.62 -4.07 -0.82
C THR A 15 8.58 -4.54 0.19
N VAL A 16 8.95 -5.41 1.12
CA VAL A 16 8.05 -5.84 2.20
C VAL A 16 7.70 -4.65 3.10
N ALA A 17 8.68 -3.83 3.47
CA ALA A 17 8.48 -2.66 4.32
C ALA A 17 7.49 -1.64 3.71
N ILE A 18 7.61 -1.33 2.41
CA ILE A 18 6.70 -0.36 1.78
C ILE A 18 5.27 -0.90 1.67
N VAL A 19 5.11 -2.19 1.41
CA VAL A 19 3.79 -2.85 1.40
C VAL A 19 3.19 -2.83 2.80
N LEU A 20 3.97 -3.16 3.84
CA LEU A 20 3.53 -3.09 5.23
C LEU A 20 3.10 -1.68 5.64
N LEU A 21 3.89 -0.66 5.30
CA LEU A 21 3.56 0.74 5.56
C LEU A 21 2.27 1.15 4.85
N TRP A 22 2.08 0.74 3.59
CA TRP A 22 0.85 0.99 2.86
C TRP A 22 -0.36 0.30 3.51
N MET A 23 -0.22 -0.95 3.97
CA MET A 23 -1.29 -1.65 4.69
C MET A 23 -1.62 -0.96 6.03
N MET A 24 -0.61 -0.58 6.81
CA MET A 24 -0.80 0.16 8.07
C MET A 24 -1.55 1.47 7.86
N ALA A 25 -1.20 2.23 6.82
CA ALA A 25 -1.91 3.46 6.48
C ALA A 25 -3.38 3.18 6.13
N ASN A 26 -3.66 2.11 5.37
CA ASN A 26 -5.03 1.72 5.02
C ASN A 26 -5.83 1.23 6.23
N VAL A 27 -5.22 0.49 7.16
CA VAL A 27 -5.85 0.10 8.42
C VAL A 27 -6.16 1.32 9.26
N PHE A 28 -5.23 2.26 9.39
CA PHE A 28 -5.45 3.49 10.17
C PHE A 28 -6.56 4.37 9.56
N ILE A 29 -6.52 4.59 8.25
CA ILE A 29 -7.49 5.48 7.58
C ILE A 29 -8.83 4.75 7.40
N GLY A 30 -8.84 3.51 6.94
CA GLY A 30 -10.05 2.77 6.65
C GLY A 30 -10.75 2.26 7.91
N ILE A 31 -10.00 1.56 8.76
CA ILE A 31 -10.57 0.86 9.92
C ILE A 31 -10.63 1.80 11.12
N TYR A 32 -9.49 2.36 11.55
CA TYR A 32 -9.44 3.15 12.77
C TYR A 32 -10.24 4.47 12.68
N LYS A 33 -10.16 5.18 11.55
CA LYS A 33 -11.00 6.37 11.29
C LYS A 33 -12.41 6.02 10.76
N GLY A 34 -12.69 4.74 10.51
CA GLY A 34 -14.00 4.28 10.07
C GLY A 34 -14.38 4.59 8.61
N TYR A 35 -13.48 5.12 7.79
CA TYR A 35 -13.79 5.46 6.39
C TYR A 35 -14.06 4.24 5.49
N ALA A 36 -13.68 3.03 5.92
CA ALA A 36 -14.01 1.79 5.23
C ALA A 36 -15.40 1.26 5.58
N PHE A 37 -16.04 1.75 6.64
CA PHE A 37 -17.32 1.23 7.12
C PHE A 37 -18.47 2.21 6.86
N TYR A 38 -19.64 1.65 6.59
CA TYR A 38 -20.90 2.39 6.45
C TYR A 38 -22.06 1.45 6.87
N GLU A 39 -23.07 1.99 7.54
CA GLU A 39 -24.15 1.16 8.11
C GLU A 39 -25.24 0.80 7.09
N VAL A 40 -25.80 1.80 6.40
CA VAL A 40 -26.96 1.60 5.50
C VAL A 40 -26.65 2.05 4.07
N LYS A 41 -25.94 3.18 3.91
CA LYS A 41 -25.51 3.69 2.60
C LYS A 41 -24.10 4.26 2.72
N PRO A 42 -23.22 4.01 1.73
CA PRO A 42 -21.92 4.64 1.67
C PRO A 42 -22.07 6.16 1.56
N GLY A 43 -21.40 6.89 2.46
CA GLY A 43 -21.27 8.33 2.38
C GLY A 43 -20.20 8.75 1.38
N TRP A 44 -20.16 10.05 1.05
CA TRP A 44 -19.14 10.63 0.17
C TRP A 44 -17.70 10.29 0.61
N THR A 45 -17.43 10.27 1.92
CA THR A 45 -16.12 9.94 2.49
C THR A 45 -15.68 8.52 2.18
N ASN A 46 -16.61 7.55 2.17
CA ASN A 46 -16.31 6.16 1.80
C ASN A 46 -15.89 6.08 0.32
N TYR A 47 -16.62 6.75 -0.59
CA TYR A 47 -16.27 6.76 -2.00
C TYR A 47 -14.88 7.36 -2.25
N VAL A 48 -14.56 8.47 -1.58
CA VAL A 48 -13.23 9.08 -1.65
C VAL A 48 -12.16 8.13 -1.10
N TYR A 49 -12.43 7.45 0.02
CA TYR A 49 -11.50 6.48 0.59
C TYR A 49 -11.23 5.31 -0.38
N TYR A 50 -12.28 4.72 -0.97
CA TYR A 50 -12.10 3.61 -1.91
C TYR A 50 -11.41 4.04 -3.21
N ALA A 51 -11.72 5.23 -3.73
CA ALA A 51 -11.00 5.79 -4.87
C ALA A 51 -9.51 5.99 -4.55
N PHE A 52 -9.21 6.56 -3.37
CA PHE A 52 -7.83 6.70 -2.89
C PHE A 52 -7.14 5.35 -2.68
N LEU A 53 -7.84 4.34 -2.15
CA LEU A 53 -7.31 2.99 -1.95
C LEU A 53 -6.90 2.36 -3.28
N VAL A 54 -7.76 2.42 -4.31
CA VAL A 54 -7.47 1.89 -5.64
C VAL A 54 -6.30 2.65 -6.29
N ILE A 55 -6.32 3.98 -6.26
CA ILE A 55 -5.25 4.81 -6.85
C ILE A 55 -3.93 4.51 -6.14
N SER A 56 -3.90 4.51 -4.80
CA SER A 56 -2.69 4.25 -4.03
C SER A 56 -2.17 2.82 -4.25
N PHE A 57 -3.05 1.84 -4.43
CA PHE A 57 -2.67 0.47 -4.78
C PHE A 57 -2.01 0.39 -6.15
N ILE A 58 -2.57 1.05 -7.17
CA ILE A 58 -1.95 1.14 -8.50
C ILE A 58 -0.57 1.79 -8.41
N PHE A 59 -0.44 2.88 -7.66
CA PHE A 59 0.85 3.53 -7.41
C PHE A 59 1.85 2.61 -6.71
N LEU A 60 1.40 1.83 -5.72
CA LEU A 60 2.24 0.84 -5.02
C LEU A 60 2.75 -0.21 -6.02
N VAL A 61 1.87 -0.77 -6.85
CA VAL A 61 2.25 -1.77 -7.86
C VAL A 61 3.24 -1.19 -8.88
N ILE A 62 3.01 0.02 -9.36
CA ILE A 62 3.93 0.71 -10.29
C ILE A 62 5.30 0.94 -9.61
N HIS A 63 5.29 1.40 -8.35
CA HIS A 63 6.53 1.61 -7.59
C HIS A 63 7.32 0.32 -7.42
N LEU A 64 6.64 -0.79 -7.10
CA LEU A 64 7.27 -2.11 -7.01
C LEU A 64 7.80 -2.57 -8.37
N LYS A 65 7.03 -2.49 -9.45
CA LYS A 65 7.49 -2.86 -10.80
C LYS A 65 8.74 -2.09 -11.21
N ARG A 66 8.76 -0.76 -11.01
CA ARG A 66 9.93 0.09 -11.32
C ARG A 66 11.15 -0.31 -10.51
N LYS A 67 10.98 -0.60 -9.22
CA LYS A 67 12.07 -1.00 -8.32
C LYS A 67 12.69 -2.35 -8.71
N TRP A 68 11.87 -3.26 -9.22
CA TRP A 68 12.31 -4.55 -9.72
C TRP A 68 12.72 -4.52 -11.21
N LYS A 69 12.57 -3.38 -11.90
CA LYS A 69 12.77 -3.22 -13.35
C LYS A 69 12.06 -4.32 -14.15
N LEU A 70 10.86 -4.67 -13.70
CA LEU A 70 9.95 -5.64 -14.33
C LEU A 70 9.27 -5.03 -15.57
#